data_AF-A0AAN8KRV2-F1
#
_entry.id   AF-A0AAN8KRV2-F1
#
_cell.length_a   1.000
_cell.length_b   1.000
_cell.length_c   1.000
_cell.angle_alpha   90.00
_cell.angle_beta   90.00
_cell.angle_gamma   90.00
#
_symmetry.space_group_name_H-M   'P 1'
#
loop_
_entity.id
_entity.type
_entity.pdbx_description
1 polymer ?
#
loop_
_entity_poly.entity_id
_entity_poly.type
_entity_poly.pdbx_seq_one_letter_code
_entity_poly.pdbx_strand_id
1 'polypeptide(L)' 'MFLAKVLTGRFTVGNPSMRRPPPLSPRDPSSDLYDSCVDNWVDPQIYVIFNDDQSYPYFIIQYEEVPSTVAI' A
#
# COMPACT_ATOMS: atom_id res chain seq x y z
N MET A 1 6.94 -5.87 -13.63
CA MET A 1 6.10 -5.05 -12.70
C MET A 1 4.69 -5.61 -12.71
N PHE A 2 3.98 -5.62 -11.58
CA PHE A 2 2.56 -5.96 -11.54
C PHE A 2 1.71 -4.68 -11.51
N LEU A 3 0.61 -4.67 -12.25
CA LEU A 3 -0.48 -3.72 -12.00
C LEU A 3 -1.55 -4.47 -11.21
N ALA A 4 -1.74 -4.08 -9.95
CA ALA A 4 -2.67 -4.74 -9.04
C ALA A 4 -3.86 -3.82 -8.73
N LYS A 5 -5.01 -4.43 -8.45
CA LYS A 5 -6.11 -3.76 -7.75
C LYS A 5 -5.95 -4.04 -6.27
N VAL A 6 -5.96 -3.00 -5.44
CA VAL A 6 -5.69 -3.11 -4.01
C VAL A 6 -6.79 -2.42 -3.22
N LEU A 7 -7.33 -3.09 -2.22
CA LEU A 7 -8.33 -2.55 -1.30
C LEU A 7 -7.60 -1.78 -0.19
N THR A 8 -7.31 -0.50 -0.42
CA THR A 8 -6.56 0.34 0.53
C THR A 8 -7.41 0.84 1.71
N GLY A 9 -8.73 0.96 1.52
CA GLY A 9 -9.66 1.30 2.61
C GLY A 9 -9.27 2.56 3.39
N ARG A 10 -9.49 2.52 4.71
CA ARG A 10 -9.03 3.56 5.64
C ARG A 10 -7.54 3.38 5.89
N PHE A 11 -6.77 4.41 5.59
CA PHE A 11 -5.32 4.37 5.76
C PHE A 11 -4.81 5.25 6.90
N THR A 12 -3.58 4.98 7.34
CA THR A 12 -2.85 5.82 8.28
C THR A 12 -1.35 5.82 8.06
N VAL A 13 -0.61 6.78 8.62
CA VAL A 13 0.86 6.81 8.46
C VAL A 13 1.48 5.57 9.11
N GLY A 14 2.29 4.86 8.33
CA GLY A 14 2.96 3.64 8.77
C GLY A 14 4.17 3.89 9.66
N ASN A 15 4.61 2.84 10.36
CA ASN A 15 5.86 2.80 11.08
C ASN A 15 6.54 1.44 10.83
N PRO A 16 7.89 1.37 10.64
CA PRO A 16 8.60 0.12 10.37
C PRO A 16 8.41 -1.00 11.41
N SER A 17 8.06 -0.66 12.66
CA SER A 17 7.82 -1.63 13.73
C SER A 17 6.42 -2.28 13.69
N MET A 18 5.50 -1.77 12.86
CA MET A 18 4.12 -2.25 12.79
C MET A 18 4.05 -3.60 12.08
N ARG A 19 3.35 -4.55 12.71
CA ARG A 19 3.05 -5.87 12.11
C ARG A 19 1.61 -5.99 11.62
N ARG A 20 0.77 -5.02 11.94
CA ARG A 20 -0.63 -4.87 11.54
C ARG A 20 -0.98 -3.38 11.57
N PRO A 21 -2.05 -2.94 10.88
CA PRO A 21 -2.52 -1.57 10.99
C PRO A 21 -2.88 -1.23 12.44
N PRO A 22 -2.70 0.03 12.87
CA PRO A 22 -3.09 0.44 14.21
C PRO A 22 -4.63 0.48 14.35
N PRO A 23 -5.15 0.48 15.59
CA PRO A 23 -6.57 0.71 15.84
C PRO A 23 -7.02 2.11 15.41
N LEU A 24 -8.26 2.23 14.92
CA LEU A 24 -8.88 3.51 14.57
C LEU A 24 -8.97 4.43 15.79
N SER A 25 -9.24 3.86 16.96
CA SER A 25 -9.28 4.57 18.24
C SER A 25 -8.06 4.15 19.08
N PRO A 26 -7.01 5.00 19.19
CA PRO A 26 -5.79 4.64 19.92
C PRO A 26 -6.00 4.32 21.40
N ARG A 27 -7.11 4.78 21.98
CA ARG A 27 -7.48 4.56 23.38
C ARG A 27 -8.35 3.32 23.60
N ASP A 28 -8.83 2.70 22.53
CA ASP A 28 -9.67 1.51 22.57
C ASP A 28 -9.02 0.38 21.76
N PRO A 29 -8.31 -0.55 22.42
CA PRO A 29 -7.67 -1.69 21.76
C PRO A 29 -8.63 -2.66 21.09
N SER A 30 -9.93 -2.60 21.42
CA SER A 30 -10.97 -3.43 20.82
C SER A 30 -11.62 -2.79 19.59
N SER A 31 -11.25 -1.55 19.27
CA SER A 31 -11.74 -0.88 18.06
C SER A 31 -11.23 -1.55 16.79
N ASP A 32 -11.97 -1.32 15.71
CA ASP A 32 -11.55 -1.72 14.38
C ASP A 32 -10.17 -1.16 14.03
N LEU A 33 -9.47 -1.84 13.13
CA LEU A 33 -8.17 -1.40 12.65
C LEU A 33 -8.34 -0.52 11.41
N TYR A 34 -7.30 0.26 11.09
CA TYR A 34 -7.14 0.74 9.73
C TYR A 34 -6.97 -0.44 8.77
N ASP A 35 -7.19 -0.21 7.48
CA ASP A 35 -7.09 -1.24 6.44
C ASP A 35 -5.68 -1.30 5.83
N SER A 36 -4.98 -0.17 5.77
CA SER A 36 -3.62 -0.06 5.24
C SER A 36 -2.80 1.04 5.92
N CYS A 37 -1.49 1.04 5.66
CA CYS A 37 -0.60 2.14 6.04
C CYS A 37 -0.07 2.89 4.82
N VAL A 38 0.30 4.16 4.97
CA VAL A 38 0.87 5.02 3.93
C VAL A 38 2.16 5.69 4.40
N ASP A 39 2.95 6.19 3.45
CA ASP A 39 4.15 6.99 3.70
C ASP A 39 3.82 8.42 4.14
N ASN A 40 2.81 9.05 3.53
CA ASN A 40 2.38 10.40 3.84
C ASN A 40 0.85 10.48 3.92
N TRP A 41 0.32 11.23 4.89
CA TRP A 41 -1.13 11.38 5.06
C TRP A 41 -1.78 12.33 4.03
N VAL A 42 -1.07 13.37 3.63
CA VAL A 42 -1.58 14.44 2.76
C VAL A 42 -1.55 14.01 1.29
N ASP A 43 -0.46 13.39 0.87
CA ASP A 43 -0.26 12.91 -0.50
C ASP A 43 0.42 11.53 -0.48
N PRO A 44 -0.35 10.45 -0.27
CA PRO A 44 0.18 9.10 -0.14
C PRO A 44 0.69 8.58 -1.49
N GLN A 45 1.95 8.17 -1.55
CA GLN A 45 2.58 7.61 -2.76
C GLN A 45 2.90 6.13 -2.60
N ILE A 46 2.98 5.64 -1.36
CA ILE A 46 3.25 4.23 -1.03
C ILE A 46 2.18 3.73 -0.08
N TYR A 47 1.62 2.56 -0.38
CA TYR A 47 0.67 1.85 0.49
C TYR A 47 1.27 0.53 0.96
N VAL A 48 1.09 0.22 2.23
CA VAL A 48 1.49 -1.05 2.87
C VAL A 48 0.23 -1.79 3.29
N ILE A 49 0.11 -3.02 2.78
CA ILE A 49 -1.05 -3.89 2.93
C ILE A 49 -0.65 -5.05 3.85
N PHE A 50 -1.54 -5.49 4.73
CA PHE A 50 -1.21 -6.48 5.78
C PHE A 50 -1.94 -7.80 5.63
N ASN A 51 -2.90 -7.89 4.70
CA ASN A 51 -3.64 -9.10 4.40
C ASN A 51 -3.51 -9.43 2.90
N ASP A 52 -3.18 -10.69 2.59
CA ASP A 52 -2.96 -11.16 1.24
C ASP A 52 -4.21 -11.00 0.34
N ASP A 53 -5.40 -11.17 0.93
CA ASP A 53 -6.69 -11.06 0.23
C ASP A 53 -7.04 -9.61 -0.17
N GLN A 54 -6.31 -8.60 0.33
CA GLN A 54 -6.54 -7.19 -0.05
C GLN A 54 -5.90 -6.81 -1.40
N SER A 55 -5.12 -7.71 -2.02
CA SER A 55 -4.43 -7.44 -3.29
C SER A 55 -4.79 -8.46 -4.36
N TYR A 56 -5.16 -7.97 -5.54
CA TYR A 56 -5.40 -8.81 -6.71
C TYR A 56 -4.46 -8.41 -7.86
N PRO A 57 -3.46 -9.25 -8.20
CA PRO A 57 -2.56 -8.97 -9.33
C PRO A 57 -3.33 -9.08 -10.64
N TYR A 58 -3.63 -7.93 -11.26
CA TYR A 58 -4.52 -7.89 -12.42
C TYR A 58 -3.76 -8.09 -13.73
N PHE A 59 -2.58 -7.48 -13.85
CA PHE A 59 -1.70 -7.64 -15.01
C PHE A 59 -0.23 -7.78 -14.63
N ILE A 60 0.53 -8.43 -15.52
CA ILE A 60 1.98 -8.46 -15.51
C ILE A 60 2.48 -7.57 -16.65
N ILE A 61 3.21 -6.53 -16.29
CA ILE A 61 3.90 -5.64 -17.24
C ILE A 61 5.34 -6.11 -17.35
N GLN A 62 5.70 -6.52 -18.56
CA GLN A 62 7.07 -6.90 -18.95
C GLN A 62 7.71 -5.72 -19.68
N TYR A 63 8.92 -5.36 -19.25
CA TYR A 63 9.72 -4.31 -19.86
C TYR A 63 11.20 -4.67 -19.68
N GLU A 64 12.04 -4.12 -20.54
CA GLU A 64 13.48 -4.23 -20.48
C GLU A 64 14.11 -2.84 -20.53
N GLU A 65 15.27 -2.70 -19.91
CA GLU A 65 16.04 -1.47 -19.99
C GLU A 65 16.71 -1.41 -21.37
N VAL A 66 16.43 -0.33 -22.12
CA VAL A 66 17.05 -0.12 -23.44
C VAL A 66 18.28 0.76 -23.27
N PRO A 67 19.43 0.45 -23.91
CA PRO A 67 20.69 1.18 -23.71
C PRO A 67 20.67 2.65 -24.10
N SER A 68 19.67 3.11 -24.85
CA SER A 68 19.59 4.46 -25.40
C SER A 68 18.22 5.07 -25.16
N THR A 69 18.22 6.36 -24.80
CA THR A 69 17.01 7.18 -24.75
C THR A 69 16.42 7.27 -26.15
N VAL A 70 15.22 6.71 -26.34
CA VAL A 70 14.41 6.96 -27.54
C VAL A 70 13.98 8.43 -27.45
N ALA A 71 14.57 9.29 -28.29
CA ALA A 71 14.08 10.66 -28.45
C ALA A 71 12.68 10.59 -29.06
N ILE A 72 11.70 11.20 -28.38
CA ILE A 72 10.32 11.36 -28.85
C ILE A 72 10.21 12.70 -29.59
#